data_AF-A0A060SY95-F1
#
_entry.id   AF-A0A060SY95-F1
#
_cell.length_a   1.000
_cell.length_b   1.000
_cell.length_c   1.000
_cell.angle_alpha   90.00
_cell.angle_beta   90.00
_cell.angle_gamma   90.00
#
_symmetry.space_group_name_H-M   'P 1'
#
loop_
_entity.id
_entity.type
_entity.pdbx_description
1 polymer ?
#
loop_
_entity_poly.entity_id
_entity_poly.type
_entity_poly.pdbx_seq_one_letter_code
_entity_poly.pdbx_strand_id
1 'polypeptide(L)'
;MSISSYACICGQLILSIATPLESLPRRRNESSLGDQSFVIPRSNTNFTLNAIRDDLPTELTGATIKEHWWLYKCPRCGISVGYDLKSAPDCTYILKDALVDMEVPKV
;
A
#
# COMPACT_ATOMS: atom_id res chain seq x y z
N MET A 1 2.57 22.04 5.53
CA MET A 1 2.55 20.65 5.02
C MET A 1 2.51 19.73 6.22
N SER A 2 1.41 19.01 6.42
CA SER A 2 1.27 17.99 7.47
C SER A 2 1.62 16.62 6.86
N ILE A 3 2.48 15.86 7.52
CA ILE A 3 2.78 14.47 7.13
C ILE A 3 1.74 13.59 7.82
N SER A 4 1.01 12.80 7.03
CA SER A 4 0.09 11.79 7.56
C SER A 4 0.88 10.51 7.83
N SER A 5 0.66 9.91 8.99
CA SER A 5 1.36 8.70 9.41
C SER A 5 0.36 7.60 9.67
N TYR A 6 0.61 6.44 9.10
CA TYR A 6 -0.28 5.29 9.16
C TYR A 6 0.46 4.09 9.72
N ALA A 7 -0.22 3.37 10.61
CA ALA A 7 0.31 2.19 11.26
C ALA A 7 -0.43 0.94 10.83
N CYS A 8 0.23 -0.21 10.98
CA CYS A 8 -0.44 -1.49 10.95
C CYS A 8 -1.34 -1.63 12.20
N ILE A 9 -2.33 -2.53 12.14
CA ILE A 9 -3.19 -2.88 13.29
C ILE A 9 -2.41 -3.32 14.54
N CYS A 10 -1.18 -3.81 14.38
CA CYS A 10 -0.30 -4.14 15.51
C CYS A 10 0.39 -2.91 16.15
N GLY A 11 0.11 -1.70 15.67
CA GLY A 11 0.70 -0.44 16.13
C GLY A 11 2.09 -0.11 15.56
N GLN A 12 2.61 -0.92 14.63
CA GLN A 12 3.87 -0.59 13.94
C GLN A 12 3.64 0.51 12.91
N LEU A 13 4.45 1.57 12.93
CA LEU A 13 4.43 2.60 11.88
C LEU A 13 4.84 1.98 10.54
N ILE A 14 4.00 2.11 9.52
CA ILE A 14 4.22 1.53 8.19
C ILE A 14 4.40 2.60 7.11
N LEU A 15 3.54 3.61 7.05
CA LEU A 15 3.55 4.58 5.96
C LEU A 15 3.58 5.99 6.52
N SER A 16 4.48 6.81 6.02
CA SER A 16 4.46 8.27 6.23
C SER A 16 4.42 8.95 4.87
N ILE A 17 3.44 9.82 4.65
CA ILE A 17 3.18 10.42 3.33
C ILE A 17 2.66 11.84 3.48
N ALA A 18 3.08 12.74 2.57
CA ALA A 18 2.64 14.14 2.59
C ALA A 18 1.16 14.32 2.20
N THR A 19 0.62 13.40 1.40
CA THR A 19 -0.78 13.36 0.96
C THR A 19 -1.52 12.27 1.73
N PRO A 20 -2.66 12.58 2.38
CA PRO A 20 -3.41 11.57 3.12
C PRO A 20 -3.93 10.47 2.18
N LEU A 21 -4.02 9.23 2.68
CA LEU A 21 -4.43 8.05 1.91
C LEU A 21 -5.78 8.26 1.21
N GLU A 22 -6.73 8.90 1.87
CA GLU A 22 -8.07 9.13 1.33
C GLU A 22 -8.10 10.04 0.10
N SER A 23 -7.10 10.92 -0.05
CA SER A 23 -6.95 11.80 -1.21
C SER A 23 -6.20 11.15 -2.37
N LEU A 24 -5.66 9.94 -2.18
CA LEU A 24 -4.97 9.22 -3.24
C LEU A 24 -5.96 8.59 -4.23
N PRO A 25 -5.55 8.48 -5.51
CA PRO A 25 -6.33 7.73 -6.48
C PRO A 25 -6.47 6.26 -6.02
N ARG A 26 -7.63 5.67 -6.28
CA ARG A 26 -7.87 4.24 -6.06
C ARG A 26 -7.61 3.46 -7.34
N ARG A 27 -7.13 2.24 -7.19
CA ARG A 27 -7.00 1.30 -8.31
C ARG A 27 -8.38 1.10 -8.94
N ARG A 28 -8.48 1.36 -10.24
CA ARG A 28 -9.74 1.13 -10.99
C ARG A 28 -9.96 -0.38 -11.13
N ASN A 29 -11.23 -0.79 -11.06
CA ASN A 29 -11.71 -2.18 -11.17
C ASN A 29 -11.47 -2.85 -12.54
N GLU A 30 -10.49 -2.39 -13.32
CA GLU A 30 -10.16 -3.01 -14.62
C GLU A 30 -9.44 -4.35 -14.42
N SER A 31 -8.79 -4.53 -13.27
CA SER A 31 -8.38 -5.85 -12.79
C SER A 31 -9.57 -6.52 -12.11
N SER A 32 -10.00 -7.68 -12.62
CA SER A 32 -11.09 -8.51 -12.08
C SER A 32 -10.93 -8.96 -10.61
N LEU A 33 -9.81 -8.60 -9.97
CA LEU A 33 -9.55 -8.78 -8.54
C LEU A 33 -10.33 -7.79 -7.64
N GLY A 34 -10.82 -6.67 -8.20
CA GLY A 34 -11.71 -5.73 -7.50
C GLY A 34 -11.11 -5.06 -6.26
N ASP A 35 -9.78 -5.04 -6.13
CA ASP A 35 -9.13 -4.52 -4.94
C ASP A 35 -9.11 -2.99 -4.94
N GLN A 36 -9.75 -2.39 -3.94
CA GLN A 36 -9.92 -0.94 -3.79
C GLN A 36 -8.66 -0.27 -3.19
N SER A 37 -7.48 -0.75 -3.58
CA SER A 37 -6.20 -0.30 -3.05
C SER A 37 -5.90 1.14 -3.44
N PHE A 38 -5.29 1.89 -2.53
CA PHE A 38 -4.81 3.24 -2.79
C PHE A 38 -3.53 3.19 -3.63
N VAL A 39 -3.42 4.08 -4.62
CA VAL A 39 -2.28 4.12 -5.55
C VAL A 39 -1.39 5.30 -5.18
N ILE A 40 -0.13 5.01 -4.90
CA ILE A 40 0.92 5.99 -4.62
C ILE A 40 1.88 6.04 -5.82
N PRO A 41 1.86 7.11 -6.64
CA PRO A 41 2.84 7.32 -7.70
C PRO A 41 4.21 7.68 -7.09
N ARG A 42 5.22 6.85 -7.32
CA ARG A 42 6.58 7.06 -6.77
C ARG A 42 7.29 8.29 -7.34
N SER A 43 6.93 8.70 -8.56
CA SER A 43 7.56 9.82 -9.26
C SER A 43 7.19 11.19 -8.70
N ASN A 44 6.04 11.32 -8.04
CA ASN A 44 5.50 12.62 -7.62
C ASN A 44 5.01 12.63 -6.17
N THR A 45 5.38 11.63 -5.37
CA THR A 45 4.92 11.53 -3.98
C THR A 45 6.08 11.16 -3.09
N ASN A 46 6.40 12.05 -2.15
CA ASN A 46 7.36 11.76 -1.09
C ASN A 46 6.65 10.95 -0.01
N PHE A 47 7.01 9.68 0.10
CA PHE A 47 6.53 8.79 1.15
C PHE A 47 7.65 7.88 1.64
N THR A 48 7.49 7.38 2.85
CA THR A 48 8.35 6.35 3.44
C THR A 48 7.50 5.15 3.78
N LEU A 49 7.93 3.97 3.34
CA LEU A 49 7.25 2.71 3.59
C LEU A 49 8.16 1.77 4.40
N ASN A 50 7.83 1.60 5.67
CA ASN A 50 8.51 0.73 6.63
C ASN A 50 7.89 -0.68 6.61
N ALA A 51 7.94 -1.33 5.45
CA ALA A 51 7.44 -2.69 5.25
C ALA A 51 8.50 -3.57 4.58
N ILE A 52 8.43 -4.88 4.86
CA ILE A 52 9.30 -5.87 4.23
C ILE A 52 8.64 -6.25 2.90
N ARG A 53 9.36 -6.05 1.80
CA ARG A 53 8.91 -6.50 0.48
C ARG A 53 9.29 -7.96 0.31
N ASP A 54 8.39 -8.77 -0.26
CA ASP A 54 8.72 -10.14 -0.65
C ASP A 54 9.81 -10.13 -1.74
N ASP A 55 10.72 -11.10 -1.70
CA ASP A 55 11.77 -11.27 -2.72
C ASP A 55 11.19 -11.77 -4.06
N LEU A 56 10.19 -12.64 -3.97
CA LEU A 56 9.51 -13.25 -5.12
C LEU A 56 8.07 -12.74 -5.22
N PRO A 57 7.56 -12.51 -6.44
CA PRO A 57 6.17 -12.12 -6.62
C PRO A 57 5.24 -13.30 -6.30
N THR A 58 4.09 -12.97 -5.73
CA THR A 58 2.93 -13.85 -5.71
C THR A 58 2.23 -13.75 -7.06
N GLU A 59 2.07 -14.88 -7.76
CA GLU A 59 1.27 -14.93 -8.99
C GLU A 59 -0.22 -15.01 -8.64
N LEU A 60 -0.99 -14.03 -9.09
CA LEU A 60 -2.44 -14.06 -9.02
C LEU A 60 -3.00 -14.36 -10.40
N THR A 61 -3.71 -15.47 -10.51
CA THR A 61 -4.35 -15.91 -11.76
C THR A 61 -5.86 -15.86 -11.57
N GLY A 62 -6.51 -14.91 -12.23
CA GLY A 62 -7.97 -14.84 -12.36
C GLY A 62 -8.44 -15.41 -13.70
N ALA A 63 -9.75 -15.36 -13.94
CA ALA A 63 -10.36 -15.89 -15.17
C ALA A 63 -9.85 -15.21 -16.47
N THR A 64 -9.42 -13.95 -16.38
CA THR A 64 -9.01 -13.12 -17.53
C THR A 64 -7.71 -12.36 -17.30
N ILE A 65 -7.08 -12.48 -16.13
CA ILE A 65 -5.91 -11.69 -15.74
C ILE A 65 -4.85 -12.54 -15.04
N LYS A 66 -3.59 -12.29 -15.39
CA LYS A 66 -2.41 -12.82 -14.71
C LYS A 66 -1.57 -11.65 -14.20
N GLU A 67 -1.43 -11.55 -12.88
CA GLU A 67 -0.68 -10.48 -12.23
C GLU A 67 0.42 -11.02 -11.31
N HIS A 68 1.46 -10.23 -11.13
CA HIS A 68 2.59 -10.51 -10.25
C HIS A 68 2.65 -9.44 -9.17
N TRP A 69 2.38 -9.84 -7.94
CA TRP A 69 2.32 -8.94 -6.78
C TRP A 69 3.52 -9.16 -5.88
N TRP A 70 4.35 -8.14 -5.70
CA TRP A 70 5.37 -8.14 -4.65
C TRP A 70 4.73 -7.54 -3.41
N LEU A 71 4.33 -8.39 -2.47
CA LEU A 71 3.65 -7.95 -1.27
C LEU A 71 4.60 -7.21 -0.35
N TYR A 72 4.09 -6.16 0.29
CA TYR A 72 4.69 -5.49 1.42
C TYR A 72 4.03 -6.01 2.69
N LYS A 73 4.84 -6.49 3.63
CA LYS A 73 4.41 -7.04 4.91
C LYS A 73 4.90 -6.19 6.07
N CYS A 74 4.06 -6.08 7.09
CA CYS A 74 4.46 -5.47 8.35
C CYS A 74 5.65 -6.24 8.94
N PRO A 75 6.77 -5.56 9.30
CA PRO A 75 7.94 -6.23 9.87
C PRO A 75 7.67 -6.84 11.25
N ARG A 76 6.62 -6.38 11.95
CA ARG A 76 6.28 -6.83 13.30
C ARG A 76 5.36 -8.06 13.31
N CYS A 77 4.27 -8.04 12.53
CA CYS A 77 3.26 -9.09 12.55
C CYS A 77 3.13 -9.88 11.23
N GLY A 78 3.83 -9.49 10.17
CA GLY A 78 3.81 -10.17 8.88
C GLY A 78 2.56 -9.94 8.02
N ILE A 79 1.59 -9.15 8.48
CA ILE A 79 0.37 -8.84 7.72
C ILE A 79 0.72 -8.05 6.45
N SER A 80 0.11 -8.41 5.33
CA SER A 80 0.23 -7.68 4.07
C SER A 80 -0.44 -6.31 4.18
N VAL A 81 0.30 -5.25 3.86
CA VAL A 81 -0.13 -3.84 3.94
C VAL A 81 -0.23 -3.17 2.58
N GLY A 82 0.40 -3.74 1.57
CA GLY A 82 0.45 -3.20 0.23
C GLY A 82 1.14 -4.15 -0.73
N TYR A 83 1.33 -3.73 -1.97
CA TYR A 83 2.04 -4.47 -2.99
C TYR A 83 2.53 -3.56 -4.13
N ASP A 84 3.51 -4.04 -4.89
CA ASP A 84 3.85 -3.50 -6.21
C ASP A 84 3.44 -4.47 -7.32
N LEU A 85 3.15 -3.92 -8.50
CA LEU A 85 2.83 -4.70 -9.70
C LEU A 85 3.99 -4.67 -10.69
N LYS A 86 4.19 -5.79 -11.41
CA LYS A 86 5.12 -5.83 -12.54
C LYS A 86 4.72 -4.86 -13.66
N SER A 87 3.42 -4.74 -13.92
CA SER A 87 2.86 -3.91 -14.99
C SER A 87 2.92 -2.40 -14.68
N ALA A 88 3.07 -2.02 -13.42
CA ALA A 88 3.11 -0.64 -12.96
C ALA A 88 4.21 -0.46 -11.89
N PRO A 89 5.50 -0.52 -12.27
CA PRO A 89 6.62 -0.47 -11.33
C PRO A 89 6.79 0.89 -10.63
N ASP A 90 6.25 1.94 -11.22
CA ASP A 90 6.29 3.32 -10.70
C ASP A 90 5.17 3.62 -9.69
N CYS A 91 4.31 2.64 -9.41
CA CYS A 91 3.19 2.77 -8.49
C CYS A 91 3.33 1.75 -7.36
N THR A 92 3.14 2.22 -6.13
CA THR A 92 2.95 1.35 -4.96
C THR A 92 1.49 1.36 -4.56
N TYR A 93 0.93 0.18 -4.31
CA TYR A 93 -0.46 0.00 -3.96
C TYR A 93 -0.57 -0.30 -2.47
N ILE A 94 -1.41 0.43 -1.75
CA ILE A 94 -1.68 0.19 -0.33
C ILE A 94 -3.04 -0.47 -0.21
N LEU A 95 -3.08 -1.62 0.46
CA LEU A 95 -4.32 -2.37 0.64
C LEU A 95 -5.29 -1.54 1.47
N LYS A 96 -6.54 -1.49 1.02
CA LYS A 96 -7.62 -0.84 1.76
C LYS A 96 -7.75 -1.49 3.14
N ASP A 97 -7.97 -0.66 4.17
CA ASP A 97 -8.19 -1.09 5.56
C ASP A 97 -7.01 -1.84 6.21
N ALA A 98 -5.85 -1.95 5.54
CA ALA A 98 -4.66 -2.60 6.10
C ALA A 98 -3.88 -1.68 7.06
N LEU A 99 -4.10 -0.37 6.95
CA LEU A 99 -3.46 0.66 7.75
C LEU A 99 -4.49 1.50 8.50
N VAL A 100 -4.12 1.92 9.70
CA VAL A 100 -4.89 2.82 10.56
C VAL A 100 -4.17 4.16 10.66
N ASP A 101 -4.94 5.26 10.69
CA ASP A 101 -4.37 6.59 10.89
C ASP A 101 -3.80 6.70 12.31
N MET A 102 -2.54 7.10 12.43
CA MET A 102 -1.96 7.55 13.68
C MET A 102 -2.16 9.07 13.76
N GLU A 103 -3.38 9.50 14.06
CA GLU A 103 -3.57 10.87 14.51
C GLU A 103 -2.77 11.04 15.81
N VAL A 104 -1.73 11.88 15.77
CA VAL A 104 -1.04 12.29 16.99
C VAL A 104 -2.06 13.04 17.84
N PRO A 105 -2.41 12.57 19.05
CA PRO A 105 -3.31 13.33 19.91
C PRO A 105 -2.69 14.71 20.14
N LYS A 106 -3.41 15.76 19.77
CA LYS A 106 -3.05 17.13 20.11
C LYS A 106 -3.17 17.25 21.62
N VAL A 107 -2.03 17.21 22.32
CA VAL A 107 -1.91 17.53 23.75
C VAL A 107 -2.09 19.03 23.93
#